data_AF-A0A1M4WSE7-F1
#
_entry.id   AF-A0A1M4WSE7-F1
#
_cell.length_a   1.000
_cell.length_b   1.000
_cell.length_c   1.000
_cell.angle_alpha   90.00
_cell.angle_beta   90.00
_cell.angle_gamma   90.00
#
_symmetry.space_group_name_H-M   'P 1'
#
loop_
_entity.id
_entity.type
_entity.pdbx_description
1 polymer ?
#
loop_
_entity_poly.entity_id
_entity_poly.type
_entity_poly.pdbx_seq_one_letter_code
_entity_poly.pdbx_strand_id
1 'polypeptide(L)'
;MKTILAFFLMIFLIVSCQLKQKESLNEAIIKNANDAKTAIDDTIKVTAIFWIDKAKYKYAKEYAFRTIKAKVFIHENGKVDLLEFVKEQTPGVNKYIRHYLAKFMVPPIMFEGGYIKPGEQIVQLRCLWGDREKKIMQ
;
A
#
# COMPACT_ATOMS: atom_id res chain seq x y z
N MET A 1 -39.14 -15.92 43.68
CA MET A 1 -38.68 -15.16 42.50
C MET A 1 -37.26 -14.59 42.66
N LYS A 2 -36.28 -15.37 43.14
CA LYS A 2 -34.90 -14.89 43.34
C LYS A 2 -33.85 -15.79 42.68
N THR A 3 -34.12 -17.10 42.60
CA THR A 3 -33.28 -18.10 41.94
C THR A 3 -33.33 -18.05 40.41
N ILE A 4 -34.47 -17.64 39.82
CA ILE A 4 -34.62 -17.52 38.36
C ILE A 4 -33.79 -16.36 37.79
N LEU A 5 -33.69 -15.24 38.53
CA LEU A 5 -32.92 -14.06 38.10
C LEU A 5 -31.41 -14.36 38.06
N ALA A 6 -30.91 -15.16 39.01
CA ALA A 6 -29.52 -15.60 39.03
C ALA A 6 -29.17 -16.51 37.84
N PHE A 7 -30.11 -17.35 37.40
CA PHE A 7 -29.94 -18.20 36.21
C PHE A 7 -29.82 -17.38 34.93
N PHE A 8 -30.64 -16.34 34.75
CA PHE A 8 -30.53 -15.43 33.60
C PHE A 8 -29.19 -14.70 33.57
N LEU A 9 -28.69 -14.25 34.72
CA LEU A 9 -27.41 -13.54 34.84
C LEU A 9 -26.21 -14.43 34.43
N MET A 10 -26.25 -15.72 34.77
CA MET A 10 -25.23 -16.69 34.33
C MET A 10 -25.24 -16.92 32.81
N ILE A 11 -26.40 -16.94 32.17
CA ILE A 11 -26.51 -17.11 30.71
C ILE A 11 -25.93 -15.88 29.98
N PHE A 12 -26.19 -14.66 30.47
CA PHE A 12 -25.64 -13.43 29.88
C PHE A 12 -24.10 -13.37 29.95
N LEU A 13 -23.48 -13.88 31.01
CA LEU A 13 -22.02 -13.95 31.11
C LEU A 13 -21.41 -14.92 30.08
N ILE A 14 -22.05 -16.06 29.82
CA ILE A 14 -21.57 -17.05 28.85
C ILE A 14 -21.63 -16.49 27.42
N VAL A 15 -22.75 -15.86 27.04
CA VAL A 15 -22.91 -15.25 25.71
C VAL A 15 -21.89 -14.11 25.48
N SER A 16 -21.60 -13.33 26.52
CA SER A 16 -20.61 -12.23 26.43
C SER A 16 -19.18 -12.73 26.26
N CYS A 17 -18.83 -13.86 26.91
CA CYS A 17 -17.53 -14.52 26.71
C CYS A 17 -17.35 -15.02 25.27
N GLN A 18 -18.40 -15.59 24.66
CA GLN A 18 -18.34 -16.10 23.28
C GLN A 18 -18.15 -14.98 22.25
N LEU A 19 -18.75 -13.81 22.47
CA LEU A 19 -18.62 -12.67 21.56
C LEU A 19 -17.20 -12.09 21.58
N LYS A 20 -16.64 -11.90 22.78
CA LYS A 20 -15.28 -11.36 22.97
C LYS A 20 -14.19 -12.28 22.39
N GLN A 21 -14.42 -13.60 22.45
CA GLN A 21 -13.50 -14.60 21.90
C GLN A 21 -13.57 -14.68 20.37
N LYS A 22 -14.74 -14.43 19.77
CA LYS A 22 -14.90 -14.34 18.31
C LYS A 22 -14.28 -13.06 17.74
N GLU A 23 -14.40 -11.95 18.45
CA GLU A 23 -13.81 -10.67 18.03
C GLU A 23 -12.28 -10.74 18.03
N SER A 24 -11.67 -11.30 19.09
CA SER A 24 -10.22 -11.50 19.16
C SER A 24 -9.69 -12.55 18.16
N LEU A 25 -10.48 -13.60 17.89
CA LEU A 25 -10.16 -14.58 16.85
C LEU A 25 -10.21 -13.96 15.46
N ASN A 26 -11.21 -13.13 15.16
CA ASN A 26 -11.31 -12.42 13.89
C ASN A 26 -10.17 -11.41 13.70
N GLU A 27 -9.81 -10.65 14.74
CA GLU A 27 -8.64 -9.77 14.71
C GLU A 27 -7.33 -10.55 14.48
N ALA A 28 -7.16 -11.71 15.14
CA ALA A 28 -6.00 -12.56 14.96
C ALA A 28 -5.94 -13.19 13.55
N ILE A 29 -7.08 -13.61 12.99
CA ILE A 29 -7.17 -14.12 11.61
C ILE A 29 -6.83 -13.01 10.60
N ILE A 30 -7.37 -11.80 10.79
CA ILE A 30 -7.06 -10.64 9.95
C ILE A 30 -5.57 -10.29 10.04
N LYS A 31 -5.00 -10.31 11.25
CA LYS A 31 -3.57 -10.05 11.47
C LYS A 31 -2.70 -11.10 10.78
N ASN A 32 -2.99 -12.39 10.96
CA ASN A 32 -2.25 -13.47 10.32
C ASN A 32 -2.37 -13.46 8.79
N ALA A 33 -3.55 -13.13 8.24
CA ALA A 33 -3.74 -12.98 6.80
C ALA A 33 -2.97 -11.78 6.23
N ASN A 34 -2.91 -10.68 6.98
CA ASN A 34 -2.08 -9.52 6.63
C ASN A 34 -0.60 -9.87 6.67
N ASP A 35 -0.13 -10.57 7.71
CA ASP A 35 1.28 -10.96 7.86
C ASP A 35 1.70 -11.93 6.75
N ALA A 36 0.86 -12.91 6.40
CA ALA A 36 1.09 -13.81 5.26
C ALA A 36 1.10 -13.08 3.91
N LYS A 37 0.16 -12.15 3.68
CA LYS A 37 0.12 -11.33 2.45
C LYS A 37 1.33 -10.40 2.34
N THR A 38 1.86 -9.93 3.47
CA THR A 38 3.06 -9.08 3.52
C THR A 38 4.33 -9.89 3.24
N ALA A 39 4.40 -11.13 3.75
CA ALA A 39 5.51 -12.06 3.43
C ALA A 39 5.55 -12.46 1.93
N ILE A 40 4.38 -12.64 1.30
CA ILE A 40 4.29 -12.90 -0.15
C ILE A 40 4.69 -11.66 -0.95
N ASP A 41 4.28 -10.47 -0.51
CA ASP A 41 4.64 -9.19 -1.13
C ASP A 41 6.16 -8.99 -1.12
N ASP A 42 6.84 -9.24 0.01
CA ASP A 42 8.30 -9.10 0.13
C ASP A 42 9.09 -10.02 -0.83
N THR A 43 8.50 -11.12 -1.27
CA THR A 43 9.12 -12.06 -2.22
C THR A 43 9.07 -11.57 -3.67
N ILE A 44 8.14 -10.67 -4.01
CA ILE A 44 7.98 -10.15 -5.37
C ILE A 44 9.17 -9.24 -5.70
N LYS A 45 10.02 -9.72 -6.60
CA LYS A 45 11.19 -9.01 -7.12
C LYS A 45 10.72 -7.81 -7.94
N VAL A 46 11.13 -6.62 -7.49
CA VAL A 46 10.93 -5.36 -8.21
C VAL A 46 12.12 -5.08 -9.11
N THR A 47 11.85 -4.53 -10.29
CA THR A 47 12.87 -4.22 -11.29
C THR A 47 13.41 -2.80 -11.16
N ALA A 48 12.59 -1.86 -10.69
CA ALA A 48 12.97 -0.46 -10.51
C ALA A 48 12.21 0.19 -9.34
N ILE A 49 12.76 1.30 -8.84
CA ILE A 49 12.11 2.16 -7.86
C ILE A 49 11.76 3.50 -8.52
N PHE A 50 10.48 3.86 -8.53
CA PHE A 50 10.03 5.18 -8.98
C PHE A 50 9.73 6.06 -7.78
N TRP A 51 10.45 7.18 -7.70
CA TRP A 51 10.33 8.13 -6.61
C TRP A 51 9.22 9.14 -6.89
N ILE A 52 8.12 9.03 -6.16
CA ILE A 52 6.99 9.93 -6.24
C ILE A 52 7.24 11.11 -5.31
N ASP A 53 7.36 12.30 -5.89
CA ASP A 53 7.51 13.53 -5.10
C ASP A 53 6.17 13.99 -4.54
N LYS A 54 6.15 14.14 -3.22
CA LYS A 54 5.02 14.61 -2.42
C LYS A 54 4.81 16.13 -2.55
N ALA A 55 5.86 16.89 -2.88
CA ALA A 55 5.89 18.35 -2.74
C ALA A 55 4.90 19.13 -3.63
N LYS A 56 4.41 18.53 -4.72
CA LYS A 56 3.46 19.23 -5.62
C LYS A 56 1.99 19.11 -5.22
N TYR A 57 1.64 18.28 -4.24
CA TYR A 57 0.24 18.08 -3.84
C TYR A 57 0.02 18.44 -2.37
N LYS A 58 -0.68 19.57 -2.14
CA LYS A 58 -1.10 20.08 -0.82
C LYS A 58 -1.85 19.03 0.02
N TYR A 59 -2.47 18.05 -0.63
CA TYR A 59 -3.24 16.94 -0.03
C TYR A 59 -2.44 15.66 0.19
N ALA A 60 -1.14 15.63 -0.12
CA ALA A 60 -0.38 14.39 -0.03
C ALA A 60 -0.19 13.88 1.42
N LYS A 61 -0.51 14.70 2.43
CA LYS A 61 -0.66 14.24 3.82
C LYS A 61 -1.75 13.17 3.97
N GLU A 62 -2.79 13.18 3.15
CA GLU A 62 -3.93 12.26 3.22
C GLU A 62 -3.62 10.89 2.61
N TYR A 63 -2.71 10.81 1.64
CA TYR A 63 -2.38 9.58 0.92
C TYR A 63 -1.23 8.82 1.58
N ALA A 64 -1.29 8.55 2.88
CA ALA A 64 -0.21 8.04 3.73
C ALA A 64 0.40 6.67 3.33
N PHE A 65 0.98 6.54 2.14
CA PHE A 65 1.78 5.39 1.72
C PHE A 65 3.26 5.74 1.67
N ARG A 66 4.09 4.81 2.14
CA ARG A 66 5.55 4.91 2.06
C ARG A 66 6.07 4.25 0.79
N THR A 67 5.54 3.07 0.51
CA THR A 67 5.97 2.19 -0.58
C THR A 67 4.77 1.42 -1.10
N ILE A 68 4.63 1.31 -2.43
CA ILE A 68 3.61 0.50 -3.10
C ILE A 68 4.29 -0.26 -4.24
N LYS A 69 3.98 -1.55 -4.41
CA LYS A 69 4.39 -2.30 -5.60
C LYS A 69 3.28 -2.28 -6.65
N ALA A 70 3.65 -2.07 -7.90
CA ALA A 70 2.72 -1.97 -9.01
C ALA A 70 3.30 -2.64 -10.25
N LYS A 71 2.43 -3.30 -11.01
CA LYS A 71 2.72 -3.75 -12.36
C LYS A 71 2.49 -2.58 -13.31
N VAL A 72 3.49 -2.27 -14.11
CA VAL A 72 3.49 -1.16 -15.07
C VAL A 72 3.94 -1.66 -16.43
N PHE A 73 3.51 -0.96 -17.47
CA PHE A 73 4.08 -1.09 -18.81
C PHE A 73 4.96 0.11 -19.09
N ILE A 74 6.24 -0.13 -19.40
CA ILE A 74 7.19 0.91 -19.78
C ILE A 74 7.33 0.91 -21.30
N HIS A 75 6.94 2.01 -21.93
CA HIS A 75 7.06 2.19 -23.37
C HIS A 75 8.50 2.53 -23.75
N GLU A 76 8.88 2.24 -24.99
CA GLU A 76 10.20 2.60 -25.54
C GLU A 76 10.47 4.11 -25.51
N ASN A 77 9.41 4.93 -25.60
CA ASN A 77 9.50 6.38 -25.48
C ASN A 77 9.61 6.88 -24.02
N GLY A 78 9.69 5.98 -23.04
CA GLY A 78 9.81 6.30 -21.62
C GLY A 78 8.49 6.52 -20.88
N LYS A 79 7.35 6.54 -21.56
CA LYS A 79 6.03 6.65 -20.89
C LYS A 79 5.79 5.42 -20.02
N VAL A 80 5.13 5.60 -18.88
CA VAL A 80 4.78 4.51 -17.97
C VAL A 80 3.27 4.46 -17.74
N ASP A 81 2.66 3.33 -18.09
CA ASP A 81 1.23 3.08 -17.83
C ASP A 81 1.07 2.10 -16.66
N LEU A 82 0.18 2.44 -15.72
CA LEU A 82 -0.18 1.58 -14.60
C LEU A 82 -1.14 0.49 -15.08
N LEU A 83 -0.75 -0.78 -14.94
CA LEU A 83 -1.60 -1.93 -15.23
C LEU A 83 -2.42 -2.29 -13.99
N GLU A 84 -1.74 -2.69 -12.92
CA GLU A 84 -2.35 -3.13 -11.67
C GLU A 84 -1.48 -2.83 -10.46
N PHE A 85 -2.10 -2.76 -9.28
CA PHE A 85 -1.38 -2.75 -8.02
C PHE A 85 -1.21 -4.19 -7.52
N VAL A 86 -0.03 -4.52 -7.01
CA VAL A 86 0.23 -5.83 -6.40
C VAL A 86 -0.68 -6.04 -5.16
N LYS A 87 -0.93 -4.95 -4.43
CA LYS A 87 -1.88 -4.90 -3.32
C LYS A 87 -2.89 -3.79 -3.57
N GLU A 88 -4.17 -4.08 -3.37
CA GLU A 88 -5.22 -3.08 -3.43
C GLU A 88 -4.89 -1.86 -2.56
N GLN A 89 -5.10 -0.68 -3.12
CA GLN A 89 -4.91 0.60 -2.43
C GLN A 89 -6.23 1.34 -2.35
N THR A 90 -6.30 2.32 -1.45
CA THR A 90 -7.48 3.16 -1.31
C THR A 90 -7.74 3.95 -2.60
N PRO A 91 -9.01 4.31 -2.90
CA PRO A 91 -9.36 5.08 -4.11
C PRO A 91 -8.56 6.38 -4.26
N GLY A 92 -8.25 7.04 -3.13
CA GLY A 92 -7.42 8.24 -3.09
C GLY A 92 -5.98 8.00 -3.57
N VAL A 93 -5.34 6.95 -3.06
CA VAL A 93 -3.99 6.55 -3.46
C VAL A 93 -3.96 6.14 -4.94
N ASN A 94 -4.96 5.39 -5.40
CA ASN A 94 -5.09 5.01 -6.81
C ASN A 94 -5.14 6.23 -7.72
N LYS A 95 -5.98 7.22 -7.38
CA LYS A 95 -6.13 8.47 -8.13
C LYS A 95 -4.81 9.25 -8.17
N TYR A 96 -4.14 9.36 -7.03
CA TYR A 96 -2.86 10.08 -6.91
C TYR A 96 -1.75 9.43 -7.76
N ILE A 97 -1.59 8.12 -7.69
CA ILE A 97 -0.55 7.40 -8.45
C ILE A 97 -0.81 7.49 -9.95
N ARG A 98 -2.05 7.31 -10.39
CA ARG A 98 -2.42 7.46 -11.81
C ARG A 98 -2.09 8.86 -12.32
N HIS A 99 -2.40 9.89 -11.53
CA HIS A 99 -2.06 11.27 -11.89
C HIS A 99 -0.55 11.49 -12.01
N TYR A 100 0.25 10.90 -11.11
CA TYR A 100 1.70 11.00 -11.16
C TYR A 100 2.28 10.28 -12.38
N LEU A 101 1.91 9.01 -12.59
CA LEU A 101 2.43 8.18 -13.68
C LEU A 101 2.07 8.75 -15.06
N ALA A 102 0.91 9.41 -15.20
CA ALA A 102 0.55 10.10 -16.43
C ALA A 102 1.55 11.18 -16.88
N LYS A 103 2.35 11.73 -15.95
CA LYS A 103 3.40 12.73 -16.20
C LYS A 103 4.82 12.16 -16.08
N PHE A 104 4.93 10.90 -15.65
CA PHE A 104 6.21 10.28 -15.41
C PHE A 104 6.82 9.81 -16.73
N MET A 105 8.08 10.16 -16.95
CA MET A 105 8.86 9.70 -18.09
C MET A 105 10.17 9.12 -17.60
N VAL A 106 10.46 7.89 -18.02
CA VAL A 106 11.75 7.24 -17.82
C VAL A 106 12.75 7.91 -18.77
N PRO A 107 13.87 8.46 -18.26
CA PRO A 107 14.90 9.07 -19.10
C PRO A 107 15.55 8.05 -20.06
N PRO A 108 15.88 8.43 -21.31
CA PRO A 108 16.55 7.56 -22.30
C PRO A 108 17.81 6.85 -21.77
N ILE A 109 18.61 7.56 -20.98
CA ILE A 109 19.84 7.03 -20.35
C ILE A 109 19.61 5.79 -19.47
N MET A 110 18.40 5.63 -18.92
CA MET A 110 18.05 4.44 -18.12
C MET A 110 17.89 3.19 -19.00
N PHE A 111 17.52 3.36 -20.27
CA PHE A 111 17.43 2.27 -21.24
C PHE A 111 18.80 1.95 -21.83
N GLU A 112 19.57 2.97 -22.22
CA GLU A 112 20.91 2.81 -22.80
C GLU A 112 21.87 2.10 -21.83
N GLY A 113 21.80 2.44 -20.54
CA GLY A 113 22.57 1.77 -19.49
C GLY A 113 22.06 0.38 -19.11
N GLY A 114 20.97 -0.11 -19.72
CA GLY A 114 20.37 -1.41 -19.42
C GLY A 114 19.71 -1.51 -18.04
N TYR A 115 19.55 -0.39 -17.32
CA TYR A 115 18.95 -0.34 -15.99
C TYR A 115 17.44 -0.65 -16.02
N ILE A 116 16.77 -0.25 -17.10
CA ILE A 116 15.34 -0.48 -17.32
C ILE A 116 15.14 -1.01 -18.73
N LYS A 117 14.23 -1.98 -18.87
CA LYS A 117 13.80 -2.52 -20.18
C LYS A 117 12.37 -2.07 -20.51
N PRO A 118 12.02 -1.83 -21.78
CA PRO A 118 10.61 -1.68 -22.16
C PRO A 118 9.80 -2.95 -21.87
N GLY A 119 8.48 -2.80 -21.76
CA GLY A 119 7.52 -3.88 -21.52
C GLY A 119 6.94 -3.90 -20.10
N GLU A 120 6.28 -5.02 -19.77
CA GLU A 120 5.66 -5.23 -18.46
C GLU A 120 6.70 -5.48 -17.37
N GLN A 121 6.60 -4.73 -16.26
CA GLN A 121 7.50 -4.84 -15.13
C GLN A 121 6.79 -4.59 -13.81
N ILE A 122 7.31 -5.17 -12.73
CA ILE A 122 6.88 -4.84 -11.37
C ILE A 122 7.86 -3.84 -10.78
N VAL A 123 7.33 -2.66 -10.44
CA VAL A 123 8.11 -1.55 -9.89
C VAL A 123 7.65 -1.20 -8.50
N GLN A 124 8.56 -0.59 -7.74
CA GLN A 124 8.28 -0.05 -6.42
C GLN A 124 8.09 1.46 -6.51
N LEU A 125 6.88 1.92 -6.24
CA LEU A 125 6.54 3.33 -6.11
C LEU A 125 6.85 3.78 -4.69
N ARG A 126 7.79 4.71 -4.52
CA ARG A 126 8.21 5.22 -3.20
C ARG A 126 7.88 6.69 -3.08
N CYS A 127 7.05 7.02 -2.09
CA CYS A 127 6.72 8.41 -1.79
C CYS A 127 7.85 9.02 -0.95
N LEU A 128 8.34 10.20 -1.35
CA LEU A 128 9.29 10.97 -0.55
C LEU A 128 8.53 11.75 0.53
N TRP A 129 8.92 11.57 1.79
CA TRP A 129 8.36 12.33 2.92
C TRP A 129 9.42 13.32 3.41
N GLY A 130 9.14 14.62 3.32
CA GLY A 130 10.00 15.67 3.86
C GLY A 130 10.28 16.78 2.85
N ASP A 131 10.20 18.02 3.34
CA ASP A 131 10.42 19.25 2.59
C ASP A 131 11.79 19.24 1.90
N ARG A 132 11.79 19.26 0.56
CA ARG A 132 13.00 19.56 -0.22
C ARG A 132 13.47 21.00 -0.03
N GLU A 133 12.73 21.85 0.69
CA GLU A 133 13.12 23.23 1.00
C GLU A 133 14.19 23.35 2.09
N LYS A 134 14.44 22.32 2.92
CA LYS A 134 15.42 22.44 4.02
C LYS A 134 16.79 21.79 3.77
N LYS A 135 17.04 21.24 2.58
CA LYS A 135 18.29 20.50 2.29
C LYS A 135 19.23 21.16 1.27
N ILE A 136 18.93 22.36 0.80
CA ILE A 136 19.82 23.16 -0.08
C ILE A 136 20.47 24.34 0.70
N MET A 137 20.31 24.41 2.02
CA MET A 137 20.95 25.44 2.85
C MET A 137 21.71 24.85 4.05
N GLN A 138 22.60 23.89 3.79
CA GLN A 138 23.72 23.57 4.67
C GLN A 138 24.98 23.35 3.84
#